data_AF-A0A7Z1MXL3-F1
#
_entry.id   AF-A0A7Z1MXL3-F1
#
_cell.length_a   1.000
_cell.length_b   1.000
_cell.length_c   1.000
_cell.angle_alpha   90.00
_cell.angle_beta   90.00
_cell.angle_gamma   90.00
#
_symmetry.space_group_name_H-M   'P 1'
#
loop_
_entity.id
_entity.type
_entity.pdbx_description
1 polymer ?
#
loop_
_entity_poly.entity_id
_entity_poly.type
_entity_poly.pdbx_seq_one_letter_code
_entity_poly.pdbx_strand_id
1 'polypeptide(L)'
;HVRMMPGQEPPYTRLIDSARRQPEETRENIKGSIVGFFTPELFHGIGSAGFHIHFANDDRDFGGHILDFEVDDVTVEIQNFETFEQHFPVDAKSFTDADIDYKDIADEIREAE
;
A
#
# COMPACT_ATOMS: atom_id res chain seq x y z
N HIS A 1 -2.37 -11.36 8.42
CA HIS A 1 -1.44 -11.74 7.34
C HIS A 1 -0.95 -10.47 6.68
N VAL A 2 0.37 -10.22 6.72
CA VAL A 2 0.97 -9.00 6.16
C VAL A 2 2.11 -9.34 5.20
N ARG A 3 2.41 -8.41 4.30
CA ARG A 3 3.63 -8.40 3.49
C ARG A 3 4.51 -7.19 3.80
N MET A 4 5.82 -7.37 3.65
CA MET A 4 6.82 -6.31 3.77
C MET A 4 7.52 -6.15 2.43
N MET A 5 7.29 -5.02 1.74
CA MET A 5 7.83 -4.82 0.39
C MET A 5 9.37 -4.86 0.41
N PRO A 6 10.02 -5.76 -0.34
CA PRO A 6 11.47 -5.85 -0.34
C PRO A 6 12.08 -4.64 -1.04
N GLY A 7 13.19 -4.14 -0.50
CA GLY A 7 13.97 -3.08 -1.13
C GLY A 7 14.37 -3.42 -2.57
N GLN A 8 14.50 -2.39 -3.39
CA GLN A 8 15.15 -2.44 -4.70
C GLN A 8 16.42 -1.58 -4.66
N GLU A 9 17.43 -2.03 -5.39
CA GLU A 9 18.63 -1.25 -5.67
C GLU A 9 18.56 -0.73 -7.11
N PRO A 10 19.09 0.48 -7.41
CA PRO A 10 19.19 0.96 -8.78
C PRO A 10 19.98 0.00 -9.70
N PRO A 11 19.61 -0.11 -10.99
CA PRO A 11 18.49 0.56 -11.65
C PRO A 11 17.13 -0.04 -11.25
N TYR A 12 16.17 0.82 -10.88
CA TYR A 12 14.83 0.39 -10.47
C TYR A 12 14.05 -0.25 -11.62
N THR A 13 13.20 -1.20 -11.25
CA THR A 13 12.31 -1.95 -12.16
C THR A 13 10.85 -1.76 -11.73
N ARG A 14 9.91 -2.43 -12.40
CA ARG A 14 8.49 -2.32 -12.03
C ARG A 14 8.28 -2.86 -10.62
N LEU A 15 7.38 -2.23 -9.86
CA LEU A 15 7.16 -2.61 -8.46
C LEU A 15 6.62 -4.04 -8.33
N ILE A 16 5.87 -4.51 -9.34
CA ILE A 16 5.33 -5.87 -9.38
C ILE A 16 6.42 -6.95 -9.25
N ASP A 17 7.63 -6.69 -9.75
CA ASP A 17 8.76 -7.62 -9.63
C ASP A 17 9.25 -7.76 -8.18
N SER A 18 9.03 -6.74 -7.33
CA SER A 18 9.24 -6.83 -5.89
C SER A 18 8.08 -7.51 -5.18
N ALA A 19 6.83 -7.19 -5.54
CA ALA A 19 5.65 -7.76 -4.91
C ALA A 19 5.60 -9.29 -5.07
N ARG A 20 5.92 -9.81 -6.27
CA ARG A 20 5.96 -11.25 -6.55
C ARG A 20 6.97 -12.06 -5.72
N ARG A 21 7.91 -11.39 -5.05
CA ARG A 21 8.95 -11.99 -4.19
C ARG A 21 8.90 -11.44 -2.76
N GLN A 22 7.79 -10.83 -2.37
CA GLN A 22 7.66 -10.20 -1.07
C GLN A 22 7.66 -11.25 0.06
N PRO A 23 8.37 -11.00 1.18
CA PRO A 23 8.17 -11.78 2.38
C PRO A 23 6.77 -11.50 2.96
N GLU A 24 6.12 -12.58 3.41
CA GLU A 24 4.83 -12.54 4.06
C GLU A 24 4.92 -13.21 5.43
N GLU A 25 4.19 -12.68 6.40
CA GLU A 25 4.13 -13.25 7.75
C GLU A 25 2.70 -13.18 8.30
N THR A 26 2.32 -14.24 9.01
CA THR A 26 1.01 -14.35 9.66
C THR A 26 1.20 -14.51 11.16
N ARG A 27 0.39 -13.77 11.92
CA ARG A 27 0.28 -13.84 13.37
C ARG A 27 -1.18 -14.04 13.73
N GLU A 28 -1.41 -14.79 14.80
CA GLU A 28 -2.73 -15.03 15.37
C GLU A 28 -2.82 -14.34 16.73
N ASN A 29 -4.03 -13.95 17.14
CA ASN A 29 -4.31 -13.40 18.47
C ASN A 29 -3.39 -12.21 18.84
N ILE A 30 -3.17 -11.31 17.87
CA ILE A 30 -2.29 -10.15 18.03
C ILE A 30 -3.10 -8.88 18.24
N LYS A 31 -2.63 -8.01 19.14
CA LYS A 31 -3.24 -6.70 19.38
C LYS A 31 -2.45 -5.60 18.67
N GLY A 32 -3.18 -4.69 18.04
CA GLY A 32 -2.58 -3.59 17.29
C GLY A 32 -3.63 -2.68 16.67
N SER A 33 -3.18 -1.85 15.75
CA SER A 33 -4.04 -0.94 15.00
C SER A 33 -3.88 -1.16 13.50
N ILE A 34 -5.01 -1.18 12.79
CA ILE A 34 -5.07 -1.08 11.34
C ILE A 34 -5.32 0.37 10.97
N VAL A 35 -4.55 0.90 10.02
CA VAL A 35 -4.73 2.26 9.49
C VAL A 35 -4.65 2.22 7.96
N GLY A 36 -5.45 3.04 7.29
CA GLY A 36 -5.44 3.10 5.83
C GLY A 36 -6.53 3.97 5.25
N PHE A 37 -6.69 3.87 3.94
CA PHE A 37 -7.62 4.69 3.16
C PHE A 37 -8.49 3.84 2.26
N PHE A 38 -9.68 4.35 1.97
CA PHE A 38 -10.51 3.86 0.87
C PHE A 38 -10.38 4.81 -0.31
N THR A 39 -10.05 4.28 -1.48
CA THR A 39 -9.96 5.05 -2.73
C THR A 39 -11.16 4.72 -3.63
N PRO A 40 -11.94 5.71 -4.10
CA PRO A 40 -13.00 5.49 -5.06
C PRO A 40 -12.48 4.93 -6.39
N GLU A 41 -13.28 4.11 -7.07
CA GLU A 41 -12.88 3.38 -8.29
C GLU A 41 -12.27 4.28 -9.38
N LEU A 42 -12.81 5.49 -9.57
CA LEU A 42 -12.32 6.45 -10.55
C LEU A 42 -10.85 6.86 -10.33
N PHE A 43 -10.36 6.78 -9.09
CA PHE A 43 -9.00 7.16 -8.71
C PHE A 43 -8.02 5.98 -8.69
N HIS A 44 -8.41 4.82 -9.23
CA HIS A 44 -7.49 3.71 -9.44
C HIS A 44 -6.32 4.15 -10.33
N GLY A 45 -5.08 3.88 -9.88
CA GLY A 45 -3.86 4.35 -10.54
C GLY A 45 -3.23 5.56 -9.87
N ILE A 46 -4.05 6.49 -9.33
CA ILE A 46 -3.56 7.52 -8.39
C ILE A 46 -3.37 6.89 -7.00
N GLY A 47 -4.30 6.02 -6.61
CA GLY A 47 -4.18 5.11 -5.47
C GLY A 47 -4.63 3.69 -5.83
N SER A 48 -4.60 2.79 -4.84
CA SER A 48 -5.22 1.46 -4.96
C SER A 48 -6.72 1.59 -4.68
N ALA A 49 -7.56 1.15 -5.63
CA ALA A 49 -9.01 1.27 -5.51
C ALA A 49 -9.55 0.25 -4.50
N GLY A 50 -10.50 0.67 -3.67
CA GLY A 50 -10.88 -0.10 -2.48
C GLY A 50 -10.03 0.27 -1.27
N PHE A 51 -9.84 -0.67 -0.35
CA PHE A 51 -9.09 -0.45 0.88
C PHE A 51 -7.60 -0.71 0.67
N HIS A 52 -6.76 0.27 1.03
CA HIS A 52 -5.32 0.10 1.21
C HIS A 52 -5.00 0.30 2.69
N ILE A 53 -4.66 -0.77 3.40
CA ILE A 53 -4.54 -0.78 4.86
C ILE A 53 -3.25 -1.43 5.33
N HIS A 54 -2.65 -0.86 6.37
CA HIS A 54 -1.44 -1.34 7.02
C HIS A 54 -1.72 -1.65 8.49
N PHE A 55 -0.92 -2.53 9.08
CA PHE A 55 -1.01 -2.93 10.48
C PHE A 55 0.27 -2.58 11.24
N ALA A 56 0.13 -2.21 12.51
CA ALA A 56 1.22 -2.19 13.49
C ALA A 56 0.70 -2.75 14.83
N ASN A 57 1.45 -3.66 15.44
CA ASN A 57 1.11 -4.19 16.76
C ASN A 57 1.42 -3.20 17.89
N ASP A 58 0.82 -3.42 19.06
CA ASP A 58 1.01 -2.55 20.23
C ASP A 58 2.47 -2.52 20.72
N ASP A 59 3.20 -3.64 20.58
CA ASP A 59 4.62 -3.77 20.96
C ASP A 59 5.59 -3.08 19.98
N ARG A 60 5.11 -2.62 18.82
CA ARG A 60 5.86 -1.88 17.79
C ARG A 60 7.03 -2.65 17.17
N ASP A 61 6.95 -3.97 17.14
CA ASP A 61 7.96 -4.86 16.56
C ASP A 61 7.44 -5.70 15.38
N PHE A 62 6.15 -5.62 15.07
CA PHE A 62 5.53 -6.34 13.96
C PHE A 62 4.49 -5.46 13.24
N GLY A 63 4.52 -5.51 11.90
CA GLY A 63 3.60 -4.74 11.06
C GLY A 63 3.91 -4.90 9.58
N GLY A 64 3.05 -4.33 8.74
CA GLY A 64 3.20 -4.38 7.29
C GLY A 64 1.92 -4.00 6.55
N HIS A 65 1.97 -4.14 5.23
CA HIS A 65 0.79 -4.02 4.37
C HIS A 65 -0.08 -5.27 4.54
N ILE A 66 -1.37 -5.10 4.83
CA ILE A 66 -2.27 -6.23 5.16
C ILE A 66 -2.78 -6.87 3.87
N LEU A 67 -2.63 -8.19 3.77
CA LEU A 67 -3.22 -9.00 2.71
C LEU A 67 -4.51 -9.68 3.16
N ASP A 68 -4.58 -10.07 4.43
CA ASP A 68 -5.77 -10.67 5.03
C ASP A 68 -5.77 -10.51 6.56
N PHE A 69 -6.95 -10.47 7.18
CA PHE A 69 -7.12 -10.40 8.62
C PHE A 69 -8.51 -10.88 9.06
N GLU A 70 -8.58 -11.40 10.28
CA GLU A 70 -9.82 -11.71 10.98
C GLU A 70 -9.82 -10.92 12.30
N VAL A 71 -10.96 -10.33 12.64
CA VAL A 71 -11.13 -9.53 13.87
C VAL A 71 -11.82 -10.35 14.93
N ASP A 72 -11.37 -10.19 16.18
CA ASP A 72 -12.06 -10.69 17.37
C ASP A 72 -12.93 -9.57 17.95
N ASP A 73 -12.35 -8.70 18.78
CA ASP A 73 -12.99 -7.49 19.32
C ASP A 73 -12.24 -6.22 18.89
N VAL A 74 -12.87 -5.37 18.09
CA VAL A 74 -12.25 -4.14 17.55
C VAL A 74 -13.19 -2.93 17.61
N THR A 75 -12.59 -1.74 17.66
CA THR A 75 -13.28 -0.47 17.44
C THR A 75 -12.90 0.06 16.06
N VAL A 76 -13.88 0.53 15.29
CA VAL A 76 -13.67 1.10 13.96
C VAL A 76 -14.02 2.58 13.96
N GLU A 77 -13.11 3.41 13.44
CA GLU A 77 -13.28 4.84 13.26
C GLU A 77 -13.11 5.20 11.78
N ILE A 78 -13.95 6.10 11.27
CA ILE A 78 -13.98 6.48 9.84
C ILE A 78 -13.96 8.00 9.73
N GLN A 79 -13.12 8.51 8.83
CA GLN A 79 -13.11 9.91 8.42
C GLN A 79 -13.41 10.01 6.93
N ASN A 80 -14.50 10.70 6.58
CA ASN A 80 -14.85 10.99 5.19
C ASN A 80 -14.12 12.26 4.73
N PHE A 81 -13.57 12.24 3.53
CA PHE A 81 -12.88 13.39 2.95
C PHE A 81 -13.74 14.07 1.88
N GLU A 82 -13.89 15.39 1.98
CA GLU A 82 -14.51 16.23 0.94
C GLU A 82 -13.48 16.70 -0.09
N THR A 83 -12.20 16.78 0.30
CA THR A 83 -11.10 17.27 -0.53
C THR A 83 -10.00 16.22 -0.61
N PHE A 84 -9.55 15.92 -1.83
CA PHE A 84 -8.34 15.13 -2.10
C PHE A 84 -7.26 16.07 -2.64
N GLU A 85 -6.18 16.26 -1.87
CA GLU A 85 -5.06 17.12 -2.24
C GLU A 85 -3.87 16.26 -2.72
N GLN A 86 -3.53 16.36 -4.00
CA GLN A 86 -2.37 15.70 -4.59
C GLN A 86 -1.21 16.68 -4.75
N HIS A 87 -0.08 16.38 -4.13
CA HIS A 87 1.17 17.12 -4.29
C HIS A 87 2.14 16.39 -5.24
N PHE A 88 2.93 17.12 -6.02
CA PHE A 88 3.90 16.56 -6.96
C PHE A 88 5.34 16.97 -6.61
N PRO A 89 6.34 16.07 -6.74
CA PRO A 89 7.74 16.38 -6.42
C PRO A 89 8.42 17.16 -7.57
N VAL A 90 8.06 18.43 -7.73
CA VAL A 90 8.48 19.27 -8.88
C VAL A 90 9.98 19.55 -8.98
N ASP A 91 10.71 19.40 -7.88
CA ASP A 91 12.17 19.60 -7.85
C ASP A 91 12.95 18.30 -8.12
N ALA A 92 12.27 17.15 -8.21
CA ALA A 92 12.89 15.84 -8.43
C ALA A 92 13.05 15.54 -9.92
N LYS A 93 14.28 15.69 -10.44
CA LYS A 93 14.60 15.43 -11.85
C LYS A 93 14.29 14.01 -12.34
N SER A 94 14.45 13.02 -11.46
CA SER A 94 14.06 11.64 -11.74
C SER A 94 12.56 11.47 -11.97
N PHE A 95 11.72 12.40 -11.50
CA PHE A 95 10.28 12.43 -11.76
C PHE A 95 9.93 13.33 -12.95
N THR A 96 10.47 14.56 -13.01
CA THR A 96 10.07 15.55 -14.03
C THR A 96 10.56 15.23 -15.44
N ASP A 97 11.69 14.54 -15.55
CA ASP A 97 12.34 14.29 -16.84
C ASP A 97 12.14 12.83 -17.31
N ALA A 98 11.47 12.01 -16.49
CA ALA A 98 11.24 10.60 -16.79
C ALA A 98 10.12 10.41 -17.83
N ASP A 99 10.36 9.51 -18.77
CA ASP A 99 9.31 8.92 -19.60
C ASP A 99 8.70 7.74 -18.82
N ILE A 100 7.54 7.96 -18.20
CA ILE A 100 6.91 6.99 -17.31
C ILE A 100 5.94 6.11 -18.12
N ASP A 101 6.29 4.84 -18.25
CA ASP A 101 5.45 3.84 -18.91
C ASP A 101 4.37 3.28 -17.97
N TYR A 102 3.15 3.76 -18.15
CA TYR A 102 1.96 3.32 -17.41
C TYR A 102 1.27 2.09 -18.00
N LYS A 103 1.85 1.44 -19.02
CA LYS A 103 1.29 0.21 -19.57
C LYS A 103 1.06 -0.81 -18.44
N ASP A 104 -0.12 -1.42 -18.44
CA ASP A 104 -0.56 -2.45 -17.51
C ASP A 104 -0.60 -2.05 -16.02
N ILE A 105 -0.44 -0.76 -15.67
CA ILE A 105 -0.32 -0.32 -14.28
C ILE A 105 -1.56 -0.64 -13.43
N ALA A 106 -2.75 -0.59 -14.01
CA ALA A 106 -3.99 -0.91 -13.31
C ALA A 106 -4.04 -2.37 -12.86
N ASP A 107 -3.65 -3.29 -13.74
CA ASP A 107 -3.63 -4.72 -13.45
C ASP A 107 -2.51 -5.05 -12.45
N GLU A 108 -1.34 -4.42 -12.60
CA GLU A 108 -0.23 -4.62 -11.67
C GLU A 108 -0.52 -4.09 -10.26
N ILE A 109 -1.26 -2.98 -10.12
CA ILE A 109 -1.70 -2.51 -8.79
C ILE A 109 -2.59 -3.56 -8.14
N ARG A 110 -3.49 -4.20 -8.89
CA ARG A 110 -4.37 -5.25 -8.34
C ARG A 110 -3.63 -6.53 -7.99
N GLU A 111 -2.52 -6.82 -8.65
CA GLU A 111 -1.71 -8.01 -8.37
C GLU A 111 -0.77 -7.79 -7.16
N ALA A 112 -0.31 -6.55 -6.94
CA ALA A 112 0.67 -6.21 -5.90
C ALA A 112 0.08 -5.88 -4.52
N GLU A 113 -1.22 -5.63 -4.47
CA GLU A 113 -2.00 -5.24 -3.29
C GLU A 113 -2.89 -6.40 -2.86
#